data_AF-A0A2I0TY26-F1
#
_entry.id   AF-A0A2I0TY26-F1
#
_cell.length_a   1.000
_cell.length_b   1.000
_cell.length_c   1.000
_cell.angle_alpha   90.00
_cell.angle_beta   90.00
_cell.angle_gamma   90.00
#
_symmetry.space_group_name_H-M   'P 1'
#
loop_
_entity.id
_entity.type
_entity.pdbx_description
1 polymer ?
#
loop_
_entity_poly.entity_id
_entity_poly.type
_entity_poly.pdbx_seq_one_letter_code
_entity_poly.pdbx_strand_id
1 'polypeptide(L)'
;MPGKVMEQIILSATMWQMKDNQVIGPSQHGLMKSESCLANLISIYDKVTCLVDEGKAVDVVCLDFSKAFDTVSQSILLEKLAARGLDGSTLLWVKCWLEGWPQVTDGS
;
A
#
# COMPACT_ATOMS: atom_id res chain seq x y z
N MET A 1 15.41 -4.16 -18.62
CA MET A 1 14.64 -3.40 -17.61
C MET A 1 14.96 -3.89 -16.20
N PRO A 2 16.15 -3.57 -15.64
CA PRO A 2 16.55 -4.04 -14.31
C PRO A 2 15.68 -3.49 -13.17
N GLY A 3 15.20 -2.25 -13.28
CA GLY A 3 14.41 -1.59 -12.24
C GLY A 3 13.08 -2.28 -11.93
N LYS A 4 12.37 -2.80 -12.94
CA LYS A 4 11.08 -3.49 -12.76
C LYS A 4 11.21 -4.82 -12.03
N VAL A 5 12.35 -5.50 -12.19
CA VAL A 5 12.65 -6.74 -11.46
C VAL A 5 12.91 -6.42 -9.99
N MET A 6 13.71 -5.38 -9.72
CA MET A 6 14.01 -4.95 -8.36
C MET A 6 12.78 -4.45 -7.60
N GLU A 7 11.92 -3.69 -8.27
CA GLU A 7 10.61 -3.27 -7.75
C GLU A 7 9.77 -4.47 -7.29
N GLN A 8 9.69 -5.52 -8.12
CA GLN A 8 8.94 -6.73 -7.78
C GLN A 8 9.54 -7.51 -6.60
N ILE A 9 10.86 -7.53 -6.48
CA ILE A 9 11.55 -8.16 -5.33
C ILE A 9 11.22 -7.40 -4.04
N ILE A 10 11.36 -6.07 -4.06
CA ILE A 10 11.07 -5.22 -2.90
C ILE A 10 9.60 -5.30 -2.51
N LEU A 11 8.70 -5.27 -3.50
CA LEU A 11 7.26 -5.42 -3.28
C LEU A 11 6.95 -6.78 -2.65
N SER A 12 7.55 -7.86 -3.13
CA SER A 12 7.35 -9.21 -2.57
C SER A 12 7.85 -9.31 -1.12
N ALA A 13 9.05 -8.80 -0.83
CA ALA A 13 9.62 -8.79 0.52
C ALA A 13 8.78 -7.97 1.49
N THR A 14 8.35 -6.77 1.07
CA THR A 14 7.53 -5.87 1.87
C THR A 14 6.14 -6.48 2.12
N MET A 15 5.51 -7.06 1.10
CA MET A 15 4.21 -7.73 1.27
C MET A 15 4.29 -8.92 2.21
N TRP A 16 5.37 -9.69 2.16
CA TRP A 16 5.60 -10.79 3.10
C TRP A 16 5.64 -10.28 4.54
N GLN A 17 6.47 -9.27 4.82
CA GLN A 17 6.57 -8.66 6.15
C GLN A 17 5.25 -8.04 6.62
N MET A 18 4.50 -7.40 5.74
CA MET A 18 3.21 -6.78 6.08
C MET A 18 2.14 -7.81 6.42
N LYS A 19 2.15 -8.98 5.75
CA LYS A 19 1.23 -10.09 6.05
C LYS A 19 1.59 -10.79 7.36
N ASP A 20 2.87 -11.12 7.55
CA ASP A 20 3.37 -11.81 8.75
C ASP A 20 3.11 -10.98 10.03
N ASN A 21 3.35 -9.67 9.96
CA ASN A 21 3.13 -8.76 11.08
C ASN A 21 1.67 -8.27 11.22
N GLN A 22 0.70 -8.85 10.48
CA GLN A 22 -0.73 -8.46 10.50
C GLN A 22 -0.96 -6.95 10.36
N VAL A 23 -0.10 -6.28 9.58
CA VAL A 23 -0.17 -4.83 9.33
C VAL A 23 -1.41 -4.47 8.51
N ILE A 24 -1.75 -5.38 7.60
CA ILE A 24 -2.85 -5.26 6.67
C ILE A 24 -4.10 -5.76 7.39
N GLY A 25 -5.05 -4.86 7.61
CA GLY A 25 -6.34 -5.23 8.18
C GLY A 25 -7.12 -6.18 7.25
N PRO A 26 -7.97 -7.06 7.79
CA PRO A 26 -8.73 -8.04 6.99
C PRO A 26 -9.74 -7.39 6.03
N SER A 27 -10.04 -6.10 6.20
CA SER A 27 -10.89 -5.31 5.30
C SER A 27 -10.11 -4.58 4.20
N GLN A 28 -8.79 -4.73 4.12
CA GLN A 28 -7.98 -4.08 3.09
C GLN A 28 -8.01 -4.94 1.81
N HIS A 29 -8.92 -4.62 0.90
CA HIS A 29 -9.03 -5.32 -0.39
C HIS A 29 -8.21 -4.63 -1.51
N GLY A 30 -7.99 -3.31 -1.41
CA GLY A 30 -7.23 -2.57 -2.41
C GLY A 30 -5.74 -2.90 -2.37
N LEU A 31 -5.12 -3.06 -3.55
CA LEU A 31 -3.69 -3.35 -3.74
C LEU A 31 -3.21 -4.68 -3.14
N MET A 32 -4.13 -5.56 -2.75
CA MET A 32 -3.80 -6.91 -2.28
C MET A 32 -3.87 -7.93 -3.41
N LYS A 33 -2.89 -8.83 -3.44
CA LYS A 33 -2.92 -9.99 -4.34
C LYS A 33 -4.16 -10.82 -4.00
N SER A 34 -4.93 -11.19 -5.05
CA SER A 34 -6.19 -11.97 -5.03
C SER A 34 -7.44 -11.29 -4.46
N GLU A 35 -7.39 -10.01 -4.07
CA GLU A 35 -8.58 -9.27 -3.63
C GLU A 35 -9.15 -8.45 -4.79
N SER A 36 -10.48 -8.42 -4.90
CA SER A 36 -11.17 -7.69 -5.98
C SER A 36 -12.05 -6.58 -5.43
N CYS A 37 -12.26 -5.53 -6.23
CA CYS A 37 -13.20 -4.45 -5.89
C CYS A 37 -14.63 -4.99 -5.67
N LEU A 38 -15.00 -6.05 -6.40
CA LEU A 38 -16.30 -6.70 -6.25
C LEU A 38 -16.43 -7.42 -4.90
N ALA A 39 -15.42 -8.20 -4.51
CA ALA A 39 -15.41 -8.87 -3.21
C ALA A 39 -15.47 -7.86 -2.04
N ASN A 40 -14.78 -6.73 -2.16
CA ASN A 40 -14.87 -5.63 -1.20
C ASN A 40 -16.29 -5.07 -1.10
N LEU A 41 -16.93 -4.80 -2.24
CA LEU A 41 -18.29 -4.27 -2.29
C LEU A 41 -19.30 -5.25 -1.66
N ILE A 42 -19.18 -6.54 -1.98
CA ILE A 42 -20.01 -7.59 -1.38
C ILE A 42 -19.82 -7.62 0.14
N SER A 43 -18.57 -7.60 0.63
CA SER A 43 -18.29 -7.62 2.07
C SER A 43 -18.89 -6.43 2.82
N ILE A 44 -18.86 -5.23 2.22
CA ILE A 44 -19.50 -4.04 2.79
C ILE A 44 -21.02 -4.23 2.80
N TYR A 45 -21.61 -4.66 1.68
CA TYR A 45 -23.05 -4.83 1.55
C TYR A 45 -23.60 -5.87 2.54
N ASP A 46 -22.91 -7.01 2.70
CA ASP A 46 -23.29 -8.05 3.66
C ASP A 46 -23.28 -7.50 5.09
N LYS A 47 -22.24 -6.75 5.48
CA LYS A 47 -22.16 -6.12 6.81
C LYS A 47 -23.28 -5.13 7.06
N VAL A 48 -23.57 -4.26 6.08
CA VAL A 48 -24.66 -3.28 6.17
C VAL A 48 -26.00 -4.00 6.30
N THR A 49 -26.24 -5.02 5.47
CA THR A 49 -27.50 -5.78 5.47
C THR A 49 -27.73 -6.46 6.82
N CYS A 50 -26.72 -7.14 7.38
CA CYS A 50 -26.84 -7.77 8.69
C CYS A 50 -27.19 -6.77 9.80
N LEU A 51 -26.59 -5.58 9.81
CA LEU A 51 -26.90 -4.56 10.81
C LEU A 51 -28.33 -4.00 10.66
N VAL A 52 -28.78 -3.82 9.42
CA VAL A 52 -30.16 -3.39 9.13
C VAL A 52 -31.18 -4.45 9.55
N ASP A 53 -30.90 -5.73 9.30
CA ASP A 53 -31.76 -6.85 9.71
C ASP A 53 -31.89 -6.94 11.25
N GLU A 54 -30.85 -6.53 11.99
CA GLU A 54 -30.89 -6.39 13.45
C GLU A 54 -31.63 -5.12 13.94
N GLY A 55 -32.17 -4.31 13.02
CA GLY A 55 -32.86 -3.06 13.33
C GLY A 55 -31.93 -1.91 13.73
N LYS A 56 -30.63 -2.00 13.44
CA LYS A 56 -29.65 -0.94 13.76
C LYS A 56 -29.61 0.10 12.64
N ALA A 57 -29.50 1.37 13.02
CA ALA A 57 -29.19 2.43 12.07
C ALA A 57 -27.73 2.31 11.60
N VAL A 58 -27.51 2.44 10.29
CA VAL A 58 -26.20 2.37 9.66
C VAL A 58 -25.95 3.67 8.90
N ASP A 59 -24.77 4.25 9.09
CA ASP A 59 -24.26 5.38 8.30
C ASP A 59 -22.91 4.99 7.70
N VAL A 60 -22.64 5.43 6.46
CA VAL A 60 -21.43 5.06 5.71
C VAL A 60 -20.68 6.32 5.32
N VAL A 61 -19.49 6.48 5.90
CA VAL A 61 -18.57 7.57 5.55
C VAL A 61 -17.62 7.11 4.45
N CYS A 62 -17.74 7.69 3.26
CA CYS A 62 -16.82 7.46 2.15
C CYS A 62 -15.72 8.54 2.15
N LEU A 63 -14.46 8.11 2.28
CA LEU A 63 -13.29 8.98 2.22
C LEU A 63 -12.51 8.69 0.93
N ASP A 64 -12.23 9.74 0.16
CA ASP A 64 -11.39 9.67 -1.03
C ASP A 64 -10.23 10.66 -0.95
N PHE A 65 -9.03 10.21 -1.28
CA PHE A 65 -7.82 11.02 -1.29
C PHE A 65 -7.45 11.36 -2.74
N SER A 66 -7.72 12.61 -3.13
CA SER A 66 -7.27 13.13 -4.42
C SER A 66 -5.75 13.01 -4.54
N LYS A 67 -5.28 12.34 -5.59
CA LYS A 67 -3.85 12.12 -5.86
C LYS A 67 -3.10 11.55 -4.65
N ALA A 68 -3.65 10.50 -4.04
CA ALA A 68 -3.09 9.89 -2.83
C ALA A 68 -1.59 9.59 -2.93
N PHE A 69 -1.10 9.13 -4.08
CA PHE A 69 0.34 8.84 -4.26
C PHE A 69 1.21 10.09 -4.41
N ASP A 70 0.68 11.17 -5.01
CA ASP A 70 1.42 12.42 -5.20
C ASP A 70 1.51 13.24 -3.90
N THR A 71 0.61 12.98 -2.94
CA THR A 71 0.50 13.73 -1.67
C THR A 71 1.23 13.06 -0.50
N VAL A 72 1.69 11.82 -0.65
CA VAL A 72 2.43 11.12 0.39
C VAL A 72 3.82 11.75 0.55
N SER A 73 4.15 12.18 1.77
CA SER A 73 5.50 12.64 2.11
C SER A 73 6.50 11.50 2.01
N GLN A 74 7.57 11.71 1.23
CA GLN A 74 8.65 10.73 1.07
C GLN A 74 9.36 10.41 2.39
N SER A 75 9.53 11.39 3.28
CA SER A 75 10.17 11.16 4.59
C SER A 75 9.32 10.26 5.49
N ILE A 76 8.01 10.51 5.52
CA ILE A 76 7.05 9.71 6.30
C ILE A 76 6.98 8.29 5.74
N LEU A 77 7.00 8.13 4.41
CA LEU A 77 7.01 6.82 3.78
C LEU A 77 8.26 6.01 4.16
N LEU A 78 9.44 6.62 4.06
CA LEU A 78 10.70 5.96 4.42
C LEU A 78 10.78 5.61 5.90
N GLU A 79 10.32 6.50 6.79
CA GLU A 79 10.24 6.23 8.23
C GLU A 79 9.32 5.05 8.53
N LYS A 80 8.14 4.99 7.89
CA LYS A 80 7.23 3.87 8.03
C LYS A 80 7.85 2.57 7.53
N LEU A 81 8.55 2.58 6.41
CA LEU A 81 9.23 1.39 5.87
C LEU A 81 10.36 0.91 6.80
N ALA A 82 11.15 1.83 7.36
CA ALA A 82 12.18 1.50 8.35
C ALA A 82 11.58 0.86 9.60
N ALA A 83 10.46 1.39 10.11
CA ALA A 83 9.73 0.83 11.23
C ALA A 83 9.15 -0.57 10.95
N ARG A 84 9.00 -0.98 9.68
CA ARG A 84 8.60 -2.35 9.29
C ARG A 84 9.76 -3.31 9.10
N GLY A 85 11.00 -2.88 9.34
CA GLY A 85 12.18 -3.74 9.28
C GLY A 85 12.76 -3.90 7.88
N LEU A 86 12.57 -2.93 6.98
CA LEU A 86 13.37 -2.86 5.76
C LEU A 86 14.80 -2.41 6.11
N ASP A 87 15.79 -3.02 5.46
CA ASP A 87 17.19 -2.70 5.70
C ASP A 87 17.60 -1.36 5.07
N GLY A 88 18.70 -0.78 5.55
CA GLY A 88 19.18 0.53 5.09
C GLY A 88 19.46 0.59 3.59
N SER A 89 19.94 -0.51 2.99
CA SER A 89 20.22 -0.61 1.56
C SER A 89 18.95 -0.54 0.72
N THR A 90 17.89 -1.26 1.12
CA THR A 90 16.59 -1.20 0.42
C THR A 90 15.95 0.16 0.58
N LEU A 91 16.02 0.77 1.77
CA LEU A 91 15.51 2.12 2.02
C LEU A 91 16.22 3.18 1.16
N LEU A 92 17.54 3.09 1.03
CA LEU A 92 18.32 3.97 0.16
C LEU A 92 17.90 3.81 -1.31
N TRP A 93 17.70 2.58 -1.76
CA TRP A 93 17.22 2.32 -3.11
C TRP A 93 15.84 2.93 -3.38
N VAL A 94 14.89 2.75 -2.44
CA VAL A 94 13.54 3.33 -2.54
C VAL A 94 13.61 4.86 -2.56
N LYS A 95 14.48 5.45 -1.73
CA LYS A 95 14.72 6.90 -1.74
C LYS A 95 15.20 7.39 -3.12
N CYS A 96 16.24 6.78 -3.68
CA CYS A 96 16.74 7.13 -5.01
C CYS A 96 15.69 6.92 -6.11
N TRP A 97 14.82 5.91 -5.97
CA TRP A 97 13.70 5.68 -6.87
C TRP A 97 12.65 6.80 -6.79
N LEU A 98 12.29 7.24 -5.59
CA LEU A 98 11.33 8.32 -5.34
C LEU A 98 11.83 9.70 -5.79
N GLU A 99 13.13 9.96 -5.69
CA GLU A 99 13.75 11.21 -6.14
C GLU A 99 13.88 11.29 -7.68
N GLY A 100 13.58 10.19 -8.38
CA GLY A 100 13.94 10.00 -9.78
C GLY A 100 15.44 9.79 -9.86
N TRP A 101 15.87 8.58 -10.25
CA TRP A 101 17.29 8.27 -10.40
C TRP A 101 17.99 9.41 -11.15
N PRO A 102 19.13 9.94 -10.68
CA PRO A 102 19.89 10.88 -11.46
C PRO A 102 20.14 10.22 -12.81
N GLN A 103 19.63 10.84 -13.88
CA GLN A 103 20.08 10.52 -15.22
C GLN A 103 21.60 10.64 -15.14
N VAL A 104 22.33 9.54 -15.36
CA VAL A 104 23.76 9.65 -15.62
C VAL A 104 23.83 10.43 -16.93
N THR A 105 23.92 11.75 -16.84
CA THR A 105 24.47 12.55 -17.92
C THR A 105 25.92 12.11 -18.00
N ASP A 106 26.16 11.17 -18.91
CA ASP A 106 27.48 10.88 -19.42
C ASP A 106 28.16 12.21 -19.73
N GLY A 107 29.17 12.52 -18.93
CA GLY A 107 29.92 13.74 -18.98
C GLY A 107 31.37 13.37 -19.25
N SER A 108 31.73 13.40 -20.54
CA SER A 108 33.08 13.40 -21.14
C SER A 108 33.65 12.05 -21.56
#